data_AF-A0A0G0FSE2-F1
#
_entry.id   AF-A0A0G0FSE2-F1
#
_cell.length_a   1.000
_cell.length_b   1.000
_cell.length_c   1.000
_cell.angle_alpha   90.00
_cell.angle_beta   90.00
_cell.angle_gamma   90.00
#
_symmetry.space_group_name_H-M   'P 1'
#
loop_
_entity.id
_entity.type
_entity.pdbx_description
1 polymer ?
#
loop_
_entity_poly.entity_id
_entity_poly.type
_entity_poly.pdbx_seq_one_letter_code
_entity_poly.pdbx_strand_id
1 'polypeptide(L)'
;MVDGLQKAGVVIEEPKCNFDVEIAMDMIDDADKITASMLFSEDSDMIEPLERLKVKGKKIFVVGARDMVAEELHKIKDKYIDFGKFYNGKRRYDEKIKSENPAFGGTA
;
A
#
# COMPACT_ATOMS: atom_id res chain seq x y z
N MET A 1 -0.08 13.15 -26.12
CA MET A 1 -1.35 12.57 -26.62
C MET A 1 -2.44 12.71 -25.57
N VAL A 2 -2.21 12.24 -24.33
CA VAL A 2 -3.10 12.42 -23.17
C VAL A 2 -3.39 13.91 -22.89
N ASP A 3 -2.36 14.76 -22.82
CA ASP A 3 -2.52 16.22 -22.61
C ASP A 3 -3.39 16.92 -23.66
N GLY A 4 -3.39 16.42 -24.90
CA GLY A 4 -4.18 16.98 -26.00
C GLY A 4 -5.67 16.62 -25.88
N LEU A 5 -5.96 15.43 -25.35
CA LEU A 5 -7.31 14.92 -25.13
C LEU A 5 -7.94 15.54 -23.88
N GLN A 6 -7.18 15.71 -22.80
CA GLN A 6 -7.64 16.43 -21.61
C GLN A 6 -7.99 17.90 -21.92
N LYS A 7 -7.19 18.59 -22.76
CA LYS A 7 -7.51 19.95 -23.24
C LYS A 7 -8.74 20.03 -24.13
N ALA A 8 -9.10 18.92 -24.78
CA ALA A 8 -10.32 18.80 -25.58
C ALA A 8 -11.56 18.42 -24.75
N GLY A 9 -11.44 18.34 -23.42
CA GLY A 9 -12.53 17.95 -22.52
C GLY A 9 -12.79 16.45 -22.48
N VAL A 10 -11.92 15.63 -23.07
CA VAL A 10 -12.00 14.17 -22.98
C VAL A 10 -11.29 13.73 -21.70
N VAL A 11 -12.06 13.23 -20.75
CA VAL A 11 -11.53 12.63 -19.52
C VAL A 11 -10.93 11.27 -19.86
N ILE A 12 -9.61 11.15 -19.69
CA ILE A 12 -8.92 9.86 -19.76
C ILE A 12 -8.70 9.43 -18.32
N GLU A 13 -9.45 8.42 -17.88
CA GLU A 13 -9.16 7.73 -16.63
C GLU A 13 -8.02 6.76 -16.87
N GLU A 14 -6.87 7.00 -16.26
CA GLU A 14 -5.83 5.98 -16.19
C GLU A 14 -6.31 4.88 -15.24
N PRO A 15 -6.42 3.62 -15.70
CA PRO A 15 -6.78 2.53 -14.81
C PRO A 15 -5.73 2.45 -13.71
N LYS A 16 -6.15 2.56 -12.45
CA LYS A 16 -5.27 2.31 -11.32
C LYS A 16 -4.77 0.87 -11.45
N CYS A 17 -3.50 0.68 -11.80
CA CYS A 17 -2.84 -0.62 -11.71
C CYS A 17 -2.52 -0.90 -10.23
N ASN A 18 -3.56 -1.19 -9.45
CA ASN A 18 -3.37 -1.71 -8.11
C ASN A 18 -3.26 -3.23 -8.16
N PHE A 19 -2.32 -3.78 -7.40
CA PHE A 19 -2.10 -5.24 -7.27
C PHE A 19 -2.70 -5.75 -5.96
N ASP A 20 -3.64 -5.00 -5.38
CA ASP A 20 -4.11 -5.26 -4.03
C ASP A 20 -4.85 -6.58 -3.95
N VAL A 21 -5.63 -6.90 -4.99
CA VAL A 21 -6.36 -8.16 -5.11
C VAL A 21 -5.40 -9.33 -5.23
N GLU A 22 -4.41 -9.24 -6.13
CA GLU A 22 -3.42 -10.32 -6.34
C GLU A 22 -2.59 -10.56 -5.07
N ILE A 23 -2.09 -9.50 -4.44
CA ILE A 23 -1.31 -9.60 -3.19
C ILE A 23 -2.16 -10.22 -2.07
N ALA A 24 -3.41 -9.79 -1.92
CA ALA A 24 -4.32 -10.34 -0.92
C ALA A 24 -4.59 -11.83 -1.15
N MET A 25 -4.83 -12.24 -2.39
CA MET A 25 -5.06 -13.64 -2.74
C MET A 25 -3.83 -14.50 -2.46
N ASP A 26 -2.65 -14.06 -2.89
CA ASP A 26 -1.39 -14.77 -2.66
C ASP A 26 -1.11 -14.95 -1.15
N MET A 27 -1.35 -13.91 -0.34
CA MET A 27 -1.23 -13.99 1.12
C MET A 27 -2.09 -15.11 1.72
N ILE A 28 -3.34 -15.23 1.27
CA ILE A 28 -4.29 -16.22 1.79
C ILE A 28 -3.95 -17.63 1.30
N ASP A 29 -3.61 -17.77 0.01
CA ASP A 29 -3.28 -19.06 -0.61
C ASP A 29 -1.99 -19.67 -0.03
N ASP A 30 -1.01 -18.81 0.31
CA ASP A 30 0.24 -19.24 0.94
C ASP A 30 0.18 -19.26 2.48
N ALA A 31 -0.94 -18.88 3.09
CA ALA A 31 -1.08 -18.76 4.53
C ALA A 31 -0.63 -20.03 5.27
N ASP A 32 -0.95 -21.21 4.75
CA ASP A 32 -0.61 -22.48 5.39
C ASP A 32 0.84 -22.92 5.15
N LYS A 33 1.52 -22.31 4.17
CA LYS A 33 2.93 -22.59 3.82
C LYS A 33 3.91 -21.67 4.55
N ILE A 34 3.43 -20.52 5.04
CA ILE A 34 4.26 -19.54 5.74
C ILE A 34 4.07 -19.59 7.25
N THR A 35 5.05 -19.08 7.99
CA THR A 35 4.95 -18.83 9.44
C THR A 35 4.77 -17.34 9.76
N ALA A 36 5.14 -16.48 8.83
CA ALA A 36 5.07 -15.03 8.94
C ALA A 36 4.89 -14.39 7.55
N SER A 37 4.29 -13.21 7.53
CA SER A 37 4.20 -12.34 6.36
C SER A 37 4.94 -11.03 6.62
N MET A 38 5.66 -10.54 5.61
CA MET A 38 6.35 -9.25 5.62
C MET A 38 5.82 -8.41 4.46
N LEU A 39 4.89 -7.51 4.77
CA LEU A 39 4.21 -6.66 3.79
C LEU A 39 4.97 -5.34 3.62
N PHE A 40 5.39 -5.04 2.38
CA PHE A 40 5.95 -3.75 1.99
C PHE A 40 4.87 -2.85 1.44
N SER A 41 3.90 -2.50 2.29
CA SER A 41 2.81 -1.59 1.97
C SER A 41 2.23 -1.02 3.26
N GLU A 42 1.77 0.22 3.20
CA GLU A 42 1.03 0.89 4.28
C GLU A 42 -0.47 0.98 3.95
N ASP A 43 -0.94 0.28 2.91
CA ASP A 43 -2.32 0.33 2.43
C ASP A 43 -3.30 -0.36 3.40
N SER A 44 -4.36 0.36 3.78
CA SER A 44 -5.43 -0.14 4.64
C SER A 44 -6.21 -1.29 4.02
N ASP A 45 -6.24 -1.43 2.69
CA ASP A 45 -6.95 -2.53 2.03
C ASP A 45 -6.34 -3.91 2.35
N MET A 46 -5.11 -3.92 2.88
CA MET A 46 -4.43 -5.13 3.34
C MET A 46 -4.88 -5.60 4.73
N ILE A 47 -5.71 -4.85 5.45
CA ILE A 47 -6.15 -5.18 6.81
C ILE A 47 -6.82 -6.56 6.87
N GLU A 48 -7.83 -6.79 6.04
CA GLU A 48 -8.61 -8.03 6.09
C GLU A 48 -7.77 -9.29 5.77
N PRO A 49 -6.90 -9.29 4.73
CA PRO A 49 -5.95 -10.39 4.51
C PRO A 49 -5.02 -10.63 5.70
N LEU A 50 -4.47 -9.56 6.32
CA LEU A 50 -3.58 -9.67 7.47
C LEU A 50 -4.29 -10.22 8.72
N GLU A 51 -5.56 -9.85 8.94
CA GLU A 51 -6.38 -10.41 10.02
C GLU A 51 -6.60 -11.91 9.84
N ARG A 52 -6.91 -12.36 8.62
CA ARG A 52 -7.04 -13.80 8.32
C ARG A 52 -5.74 -14.56 8.61
N LEU A 53 -4.60 -13.98 8.25
CA LEU A 53 -3.29 -14.54 8.59
C LEU A 53 -3.08 -14.59 10.12
N LYS A 54 -3.50 -13.55 10.85
CA LYS A 54 -3.40 -13.51 12.31
C LYS A 54 -4.23 -14.59 12.99
N VAL A 55 -5.46 -14.82 12.51
CA VAL A 55 -6.33 -15.91 12.99
C VAL A 55 -5.68 -17.27 12.77
N LYS A 56 -4.94 -17.46 11.66
CA LYS A 56 -4.13 -18.65 11.40
C LYS A 56 -2.82 -18.71 12.20
N GLY A 57 -2.61 -17.81 13.16
CA GLY A 57 -1.42 -17.78 14.04
C GLY A 57 -0.15 -17.30 13.35
N LYS A 58 -0.26 -16.61 12.21
CA LYS A 58 0.91 -16.12 11.45
C LYS A 58 1.39 -14.80 12.04
N LYS A 59 2.71 -14.59 12.03
CA LYS A 59 3.31 -13.32 12.44
C LYS A 59 3.22 -12.29 11.31
N ILE A 60 2.92 -11.05 11.65
CA ILE A 60 2.67 -9.97 10.70
C ILE A 60 3.72 -8.88 10.90
N PHE A 61 4.55 -8.67 9.88
CA PHE A 61 5.53 -7.59 9.81
C PHE A 61 5.11 -6.60 8.73
N VAL A 62 5.00 -5.33 9.08
CA VAL A 62 4.68 -4.27 8.12
C VAL A 62 5.91 -3.40 7.94
N VAL A 63 6.33 -3.22 6.70
CA VAL A 63 7.47 -2.41 6.31
C VAL A 63 6.94 -1.17 5.59
N GLY A 64 7.29 -0.01 6.10
CA GLY A 64 6.86 1.27 5.53
C GLY A 64 7.94 2.33 5.65
N ALA A 65 7.81 3.41 4.89
CA ALA A 65 8.81 4.48 4.83
C ALA A 65 8.30 5.80 5.42
N ARG A 66 7.03 5.83 5.86
CA ARG A 66 6.40 7.01 6.44
C ARG A 66 5.76 6.60 7.76
N ASP A 67 5.79 7.46 8.76
CA ASP A 67 5.00 7.25 9.98
C ASP A 67 3.49 7.43 9.72
N MET A 68 3.02 7.20 8.48
CA MET A 68 1.62 7.34 8.04
C MET A 68 0.95 5.98 7.89
N VAL A 69 1.30 5.03 8.76
CA VAL A 69 0.61 3.75 8.80
C VAL A 69 -0.79 3.97 9.36
N ALA A 70 -1.82 3.39 8.71
CA ALA A 70 -3.17 3.42 9.24
C ALA A 70 -3.21 2.85 10.68
N GLU A 71 -3.99 3.49 11.57
CA GLU A 71 -4.09 3.09 12.98
C GLU A 71 -4.52 1.62 13.14
N GLU A 72 -5.30 1.11 12.18
CA GLU A 72 -5.80 -0.27 12.16
C GLU A 72 -4.68 -1.28 11.87
N LEU A 73 -3.77 -0.97 10.95
CA LEU A 73 -2.56 -1.78 10.70
C LEU A 73 -1.67 -1.84 11.95
N HIS A 74 -1.69 -0.81 12.81
CA HIS A 74 -0.99 -0.84 14.10
C HIS A 74 -1.57 -1.84 15.09
N LYS A 75 -2.86 -2.14 15.01
CA LYS A 75 -3.53 -3.10 15.91
C LYS A 75 -3.22 -4.55 15.53
N ILE A 76 -2.97 -4.81 14.25
CA ILE A 76 -2.82 -6.17 13.70
C ILE A 76 -1.34 -6.61 13.65
N LYS A 77 -0.43 -5.69 13.30
CA LYS A 77 0.98 -6.01 13.11
C LYS A 77 1.66 -6.43 14.41
N ASP A 78 2.53 -7.43 14.33
CA ASP A 78 3.44 -7.77 15.44
C ASP A 78 4.59 -6.77 15.53
N LYS A 79 5.06 -6.27 14.37
CA LYS A 79 6.14 -5.28 14.33
C LYS A 79 6.04 -4.39 13.11
N TYR A 80 6.33 -3.11 13.31
CA TYR A 80 6.60 -2.17 12.24
C TYR A 80 8.10 -2.05 11.98
N ILE A 81 8.47 -2.03 10.71
CA ILE A 81 9.83 -1.79 10.26
C ILE A 81 9.82 -0.49 9.46
N ASP A 82 10.38 0.55 10.07
CA ASP A 82 10.58 1.83 9.42
C ASP A 82 11.77 1.71 8.44
N PHE A 83 11.44 1.48 7.17
CA PHE A 83 12.39 1.41 6.06
C PHE A 83 13.12 2.74 5.84
N GLY A 84 12.49 3.87 6.19
CA GLY A 84 13.08 5.20 6.08
C GLY A 84 14.36 5.35 6.90
N LYS A 85 14.48 4.64 8.04
CA LYS A 85 15.71 4.59 8.84
C LYS A 85 16.89 3.89 8.15
N PHE A 86 16.62 3.02 7.20
CA PHE A 86 17.65 2.24 6.48
C PHE A 86 17.94 2.79 5.08
N TYR A 87 17.03 3.61 4.54
CA TYR A 87 17.14 4.13 3.18
C TYR A 87 17.98 5.42 3.12
N ASN A 88 19.22 5.29 2.64
CA ASN A 88 20.14 6.41 2.41
C ASN A 88 20.10 6.94 0.96
N GLY A 89 19.15 6.49 0.13
CA GLY A 89 19.03 6.93 -1.25
C GLY A 89 18.40 8.32 -1.38
N LYS A 90 18.42 8.89 -2.60
CA LYS A 90 17.74 10.15 -2.89
C LYS A 90 16.23 9.98 -2.63
N ARG A 91 15.66 10.82 -1.76
CA ARG A 91 14.21 10.88 -1.53
C ARG A 91 13.58 11.64 -2.69
N ARG A 92 12.86 10.92 -3.57
CA ARG A 92 12.21 11.51 -4.77
C ARG A 92 11.11 12.53 -4.46
N TYR A 93 10.68 12.66 -3.20
CA TYR A 93 9.58 13.55 -2.81
C TYR A 93 10.01 14.97 -2.38
N ASP A 94 11.31 15.25 -2.25
CA ASP A 94 11.78 16.64 -2.05
C ASP A 94 11.62 17.47 -3.34
N GLU A 95 11.58 16.80 -4.49
CA GLU A 95 11.04 17.37 -5.72
C GLU A 95 9.52 17.22 -5.64
N LYS A 96 8.78 18.34 -5.75
CA LYS A 96 7.32 18.36 -5.85
C LYS A 96 6.87 17.63 -7.13
N ILE A 97 6.91 16.31 -7.14
CA ILE A 97 6.23 15.50 -8.13
C ILE A 97 4.76 15.61 -7.76
N LYS A 98 4.06 16.57 -8.39
CA LYS A 98 2.60 16.61 -8.37
C LYS A 98 2.16 15.25 -8.92
N SER A 99 1.39 14.49 -8.15
CA SER A 99 0.73 13.31 -8.69
C SER A 99 -0.06 13.75 -9.92
N GLU A 100 0.21 13.16 -11.08
CA GLU A 100 -0.54 13.44 -12.31
C GLU A 100 -2.02 13.04 -12.16
N ASN A 101 -2.32 12.21 -11.14
CA ASN A 101 -3.67 11.89 -10.71
C ASN A 101 -3.83 12.12 -9.19
N PRO A 102 -4.21 13.33 -8.74
CA PRO A 102 -4.54 13.55 -7.34
C PRO A 102 -5.83 12.81 -7.03
N ALA A 103 -5.77 11.82 -6.13
CA ALA A 103 -6.97 11.24 -5.57
C ALA A 103 -7.80 12.37 -4.96
N PHE A 104 -8.94 12.69 -5.59
CA PHE A 104 -9.92 13.60 -5.02
C PHE A 104 -10.33 12.98 -3.68
N GLY A 105 -9.91 13.62 -2.59
CA GLY A 105 -10.35 13.25 -1.25
C GLY A 105 -11.87 13.28 -1.25
N GLY A 106 -12.49 12.12 -1.05
CA GLY A 106 -13.90 12.02 -0.73
C GLY A 106 -14.14 12.79 0.56
N THR A 107 -14.72 13.97 0.44
CA THR A 107 -15.32 14.67 1.57
C THR A 107 -16.55 13.87 1.98
N ALA A 108 -16.52 13.37 3.22
CA ALA A 108 -17.73 13.00 3.96
C ALA A 108 -18.66 14.21 4.12
#